data_AF-A0A401YVC3-F1
#
_entry.id   AF-A0A401YVC3-F1
#
_cell.length_a   1.000
_cell.length_b   1.000
_cell.length_c   1.000
_cell.angle_alpha   90.00
_cell.angle_beta   90.00
_cell.angle_gamma   90.00
#
_symmetry.space_group_name_H-M   'P 1'
#
loop_
_entity.id
_entity.type
_entity.pdbx_description
1 polymer ?
#
loop_
_entity_poly.entity_id
_entity_poly.type
_entity_poly.pdbx_seq_one_letter_code
_entity_poly.pdbx_strand_id
1 'polypeptide(L)'
;MEPRDRAAFVRSYTKVLTAAWSDDEFASRLENDPRAALAEHGLELPAGASVRIIRNVEGEPDLDGQVTLWEAGTVSGTYELRVPNSPQIELRELSEADLESVAGGTIETRDDTTYCCCCSPCCCCT
;
A
#
# COMPACT_ATOMS: atom_id res chain seq x y z
N MET A 1 6.99 11.43 4.70
CA MET A 1 7.13 10.09 5.32
C MET A 1 8.50 9.54 4.95
N GLU A 2 9.15 8.76 5.81
CA GLU A 2 10.41 8.10 5.46
C GLU A 2 10.16 6.92 4.50
N PRO A 3 11.15 6.50 3.68
CA PRO A 3 10.97 5.42 2.71
C PRO A 3 10.51 4.09 3.32
N ARG A 4 10.98 3.80 4.56
CA ARG A 4 10.63 2.59 5.30
C ARG A 4 9.18 2.60 5.75
N ASP A 5 8.70 3.73 6.26
CA ASP A 5 7.31 3.94 6.63
C ASP A 5 6.38 3.80 5.41
N ARG A 6 6.76 4.37 4.25
CA ARG A 6 6.00 4.21 3.00
C ARG A 6 5.85 2.73 2.63
N ALA A 7 6.95 1.97 2.68
CA ALA A 7 6.91 0.54 2.36
C ALA A 7 6.02 -0.25 3.33
N ALA A 8 6.06 0.07 4.64
CA ALA A 8 5.19 -0.53 5.64
C ALA A 8 3.71 -0.22 5.37
N PHE A 9 3.39 1.05 5.04
CA PHE A 9 2.05 1.46 4.67
C PHE A 9 1.54 0.70 3.45
N VAL A 10 2.32 0.65 2.36
CA VAL A 10 1.95 -0.04 1.11
C VAL A 10 1.62 -1.50 1.40
N ARG A 11 2.47 -2.20 2.18
CA ARG A 11 2.23 -3.60 2.55
C ARG A 11 0.91 -3.78 3.32
N SER A 12 0.64 -2.93 4.31
CA SER A 12 -0.61 -3.01 5.07
C SER A 12 -1.83 -2.65 4.22
N TYR A 13 -1.71 -1.64 3.35
CA TYR A 13 -2.76 -1.24 2.42
C TYR A 13 -3.11 -2.37 1.44
N THR A 14 -2.12 -3.04 0.84
CA THR A 14 -2.37 -4.18 -0.06
C THR A 14 -3.11 -5.31 0.66
N LYS A 15 -2.74 -5.61 1.92
CA LYS A 15 -3.47 -6.64 2.72
C LYS A 15 -4.93 -6.28 2.94
N VAL A 16 -5.22 -5.01 3.21
CA VAL A 16 -6.59 -4.51 3.37
C VAL A 16 -7.38 -4.66 2.06
N LEU A 17 -6.77 -4.35 0.91
CA LEU A 17 -7.41 -4.56 -0.39
C LEU A 17 -7.72 -6.04 -0.63
N THR A 18 -6.74 -6.93 -0.42
CA THR A 18 -6.94 -8.38 -0.59
C THR A 18 -8.05 -8.90 0.32
N ALA A 19 -8.07 -8.48 1.58
CA ALA A 19 -9.14 -8.84 2.52
C ALA A 19 -10.49 -8.29 2.07
N ALA A 20 -10.57 -7.02 1.66
CA ALA A 20 -11.81 -6.40 1.17
C ALA A 20 -12.35 -7.05 -0.11
N TRP A 21 -11.51 -7.70 -0.91
CA TRP A 21 -11.94 -8.41 -2.11
C TRP A 21 -12.26 -9.89 -1.86
N SER A 22 -11.64 -10.51 -0.85
CA SER A 22 -11.79 -11.96 -0.58
C SER A 22 -12.79 -12.25 0.53
N ASP A 23 -13.10 -11.27 1.38
CA ASP A 23 -13.94 -11.38 2.56
C ASP A 23 -14.98 -10.24 2.57
N ASP A 24 -16.22 -10.58 2.24
CA ASP A 24 -17.37 -9.67 2.24
C ASP A 24 -17.72 -9.15 3.64
N GLU A 25 -17.44 -9.91 4.71
CA GLU A 25 -17.68 -9.47 6.09
C GLU A 25 -16.67 -8.37 6.46
N PHE A 26 -15.39 -8.58 6.13
CA PHE A 26 -14.37 -7.55 6.27
C PHE A 26 -14.69 -6.34 5.40
N ALA A 27 -15.12 -6.54 4.14
CA ALA A 27 -15.52 -5.46 3.26
C ALA A 27 -16.66 -4.63 3.86
N SER A 28 -17.69 -5.28 4.41
CA SER A 28 -18.80 -4.61 5.09
C SER A 28 -18.33 -3.87 6.33
N ARG A 29 -17.44 -4.47 7.13
CA ARG A 29 -16.88 -3.83 8.33
C ARG A 29 -16.02 -2.62 7.98
N LEU A 30 -15.24 -2.68 6.91
CA LEU A 30 -14.43 -1.56 6.43
C LEU A 30 -15.30 -0.33 6.06
N GLU A 31 -16.55 -0.53 5.63
CA GLU A 31 -17.47 0.59 5.36
C GLU A 31 -18.14 1.14 6.61
N ASN A 32 -18.47 0.25 7.56
CA ASN A 32 -19.18 0.64 8.79
C ASN A 32 -18.24 1.19 9.87
N ASP A 33 -17.08 0.55 10.06
CA ASP A 33 -16.04 0.93 11.01
C ASP A 33 -14.65 0.82 10.36
N PRO A 34 -14.33 1.76 9.44
CA PRO A 34 -13.06 1.76 8.73
C PRO A 34 -11.86 1.85 9.67
N ARG A 35 -12.00 2.55 10.80
CA ARG A 35 -10.92 2.72 11.75
C ARG A 35 -10.55 1.40 12.40
N ALA A 36 -11.54 0.64 12.88
CA ALA A 36 -11.29 -0.65 13.49
C ALA A 36 -10.70 -1.64 12.47
N ALA A 37 -11.26 -1.70 11.26
CA ALA A 37 -10.79 -2.60 10.21
C ALA A 37 -9.34 -2.30 9.76
N LEU A 38 -8.98 -1.02 9.63
CA LEU A 38 -7.62 -0.62 9.26
C LEU A 38 -6.59 -0.93 10.35
N ALA A 39 -6.96 -0.75 11.62
CA ALA A 39 -6.08 -1.05 12.75
C ALA A 39 -5.70 -2.53 12.83
N GLU A 40 -6.59 -3.45 12.41
CA GLU A 40 -6.32 -4.89 12.37
C GLU A 40 -5.14 -5.25 11.46
N HIS A 41 -4.86 -4.42 10.45
CA HIS A 41 -3.75 -4.61 9.50
C HIS A 41 -2.56 -3.67 9.76
N GLY A 42 -2.55 -2.97 10.91
CA GLY A 42 -1.45 -2.06 11.30
C GLY A 42 -1.55 -0.65 10.71
N LEU A 43 -2.70 -0.28 10.14
CA LEU A 43 -2.97 1.09 9.71
C LEU A 43 -3.68 1.84 10.85
N GLU A 44 -2.90 2.29 11.82
CA GLU A 44 -3.40 3.03 12.97
C GLU A 44 -3.67 4.50 12.63
N LEU A 45 -4.84 4.98 13.04
CA LEU A 45 -5.26 6.36 12.84
C LEU A 45 -5.25 7.12 14.17
N PRO A 46 -4.87 8.42 14.20
CA PRO A 46 -4.93 9.21 15.43
C PRO A 46 -6.37 9.39 15.92
N ALA A 47 -6.56 9.58 17.22
CA ALA A 47 -7.88 9.77 17.81
C ALA A 47 -8.57 11.01 17.22
N GLY A 48 -9.83 10.86 16.77
CA GLY A 48 -10.58 11.94 16.11
C GLY A 48 -10.33 12.09 14.61
N ALA A 49 -9.50 11.24 14.00
CA ALA A 49 -9.34 11.19 12.55
C ALA A 49 -10.64 10.76 11.85
N SER A 50 -10.97 11.44 10.75
CA SER A 50 -12.08 11.05 9.87
C SER A 50 -11.54 10.18 8.74
N VAL A 51 -12.17 9.03 8.48
CA VAL A 51 -11.78 8.13 7.38
C VAL A 51 -12.91 8.06 6.36
N ARG A 52 -12.57 8.18 5.09
CA ARG A 52 -13.50 8.07 3.97
C ARG A 52 -13.06 6.96 3.04
N ILE A 53 -13.93 5.96 2.86
CA ILE A 53 -13.70 4.87 1.92
C ILE A 53 -14.28 5.25 0.55
N ILE A 54 -13.45 5.17 -0.49
CA ILE A 54 -13.84 5.46 -1.88
C ILE A 54 -13.75 4.17 -2.69
N ARG A 55 -14.88 3.51 -2.90
CA ARG A 55 -14.95 2.23 -3.66
C ARG A 55 -15.10 2.39 -5.16
N ASN A 56 -15.50 3.59 -5.60
CA ASN A 56 -15.83 3.85 -7.00
C ASN A 56 -14.60 4.21 -7.85
N VAL A 57 -13.46 3.57 -7.55
CA VAL A 57 -12.21 3.73 -8.29
C VAL A 57 -12.09 2.55 -9.25
N GLU A 58 -12.09 2.86 -10.54
CA GLU A 58 -11.92 1.86 -11.59
C GLU A 58 -10.44 1.73 -11.95
N GLY A 59 -10.00 0.52 -12.27
CA GLY A 59 -8.62 0.24 -12.67
C GLY A 59 -7.73 -0.27 -11.55
N GLU A 60 -6.43 -0.25 -11.80
CA GLU A 60 -5.41 -0.78 -10.89
C GLU A 60 -5.21 0.14 -9.67
N PRO A 61 -4.87 -0.43 -8.49
CA PRO A 61 -4.60 0.37 -7.30
C PRO A 61 -3.38 1.28 -7.50
N ASP A 62 -3.61 2.60 -7.46
CA ASP A 62 -2.55 3.61 -7.48
C ASP A 62 -1.93 3.76 -6.07
N LEU A 63 -0.85 3.03 -5.83
CA LEU A 63 -0.18 2.96 -4.53
C LEU A 63 0.47 4.31 -4.16
N ASP A 64 1.12 4.97 -5.11
CA ASP A 64 1.78 6.25 -4.90
C ASP A 64 0.77 7.37 -4.57
N GLY A 65 -0.34 7.42 -5.31
CA GLY A 65 -1.43 8.33 -4.98
C GLY A 65 -2.04 8.03 -3.62
N GLN A 66 -2.21 6.74 -3.27
CA GLN A 66 -2.75 6.36 -1.97
C GLN A 66 -1.82 6.75 -0.81
N VAL A 67 -0.51 6.58 -0.95
CA VAL A 67 0.48 7.06 0.03
C VAL A 67 0.35 8.56 0.22
N THR A 68 0.27 9.32 -0.88
CA THR A 68 0.14 10.78 -0.85
C THR A 68 -1.12 11.22 -0.09
N LEU A 69 -2.26 10.55 -0.33
CA LEU A 69 -3.52 10.81 0.39
C LEU A 69 -3.40 10.48 1.87
N TRP A 70 -2.71 9.39 2.22
CA TRP A 70 -2.51 9.00 3.61
C TRP A 70 -1.63 9.99 4.38
N GLU A 71 -0.56 10.47 3.76
CA GLU A 71 0.28 11.54 4.32
C GLU A 71 -0.51 12.83 4.50
N ALA A 72 -1.31 13.22 3.50
CA ALA A 72 -2.19 14.38 3.61
C ALA A 72 -3.22 14.21 4.75
N GLY A 73 -3.72 13.00 4.98
CA GLY A 73 -4.60 12.66 6.10
C GLY A 73 -3.92 12.79 7.46
N THR A 74 -2.64 12.44 7.55
CA THR A 74 -1.84 12.64 8.76
C THR A 74 -1.74 14.11 9.17
N VAL A 75 -1.65 15.00 8.18
CA VAL A 75 -1.57 16.46 8.43
C VAL A 75 -2.95 17.08 8.65
N SER A 76 -3.95 16.68 7.87
CA SER A 76 -5.30 17.28 7.87
C SER A 76 -6.27 16.66 8.88
N GLY A 77 -5.98 15.46 9.37
CA GLY A 77 -6.90 14.65 10.17
C GLY A 77 -7.99 13.93 9.36
N THR A 78 -8.00 14.08 8.03
CA THR A 78 -8.99 13.44 7.14
C THR A 78 -8.29 12.49 6.17
N TYR A 79 -8.53 11.20 6.33
CA TYR A 79 -7.89 10.14 5.54
C TYR A 79 -8.87 9.64 4.48
N GLU A 80 -8.41 9.63 3.23
CA GLU A 80 -9.12 9.01 2.12
C GLU A 80 -8.46 7.67 1.78
N LEU A 81 -9.23 6.59 1.86
CA LEU A 81 -8.79 5.26 1.46
C LEU A 81 -9.53 4.86 0.20
N ARG A 82 -8.81 4.71 -0.90
CA ARG A 82 -9.36 4.21 -2.15
C ARG A 82 -9.36 2.70 -2.12
N VAL A 83 -10.45 2.09 -2.56
CA VAL A 83 -10.56 0.64 -2.68
C VAL A 83 -11.06 0.38 -4.09
N PRO A 84 -10.18 0.10 -5.06
CA PRO A 84 -10.63 -0.16 -6.40
C PRO A 84 -11.50 -1.42 -6.45
N ASN A 85 -12.39 -1.49 -7.43
CA ASN A 85 -13.10 -2.73 -7.72
C ASN A 85 -12.07 -3.82 -8.07
N SER A 86 -12.27 -5.03 -7.56
CA SER A 86 -11.31 -6.12 -7.68
C SER A 86 -10.82 -6.24 -9.12
N PRO A 87 -9.50 -6.12 -9.39
CA PRO A 87 -8.99 -6.43 -10.71
C PRO A 87 -9.33 -7.90 -10.98
N GLN A 88 -9.88 -8.19 -12.16
CA GLN A 88 -10.26 -9.54 -12.59
C GLN A 88 -9.06 -10.51 -12.68
N ILE A 89 -7.85 -10.03 -12.36
CA ILE A 89 -6.63 -10.82 -12.31
C ILE A 89 -6.63 -11.53 -10.96
N GLU A 90 -6.73 -12.84 -11.02
CA GLU A 90 -6.68 -13.74 -9.88
C GLU A 90 -5.50 -13.40 -8.96
N LEU A 91 -5.76 -12.67 -7.87
CA LEU A 91 -4.83 -12.37 -6.78
C LEU A 91 -4.40 -13.62 -5.99
N ARG A 92 -4.60 -14.81 -6.58
CA ARG A 92 -4.59 -16.10 -5.88
C ARG A 92 -3.23 -16.49 -5.34
N GLU A 93 -2.14 -15.79 -5.68
CA GLU A 93 -0.79 -16.20 -5.27
C GLU A 93 0.15 -15.01 -4.95
N LEU A 94 -0.34 -13.91 -4.37
CA LEU A 94 0.57 -12.93 -3.77
C LEU A 94 1.19 -13.52 -2.50
N SER A 95 2.32 -14.20 -2.65
CA SER A 95 3.14 -14.69 -1.55
C SER A 95 3.70 -13.49 -0.77
N GLU A 96 4.04 -13.67 0.53
CA GLU A 96 4.62 -12.60 1.35
C GLU A 96 5.88 -11.96 0.73
N ALA A 97 6.56 -12.69 -0.17
CA ALA A 97 7.70 -12.26 -0.95
C ALA A 97 7.35 -11.30 -2.11
N ASP A 98 6.23 -11.48 -2.82
CA ASP A 98 5.81 -10.58 -3.92
C ASP A 98 5.30 -9.24 -3.37
N LEU A 99 4.68 -9.26 -2.19
CA LEU A 99 4.30 -8.06 -1.45
C LEU A 99 5.50 -7.15 -1.13
N GLU A 100 6.71 -7.70 -1.05
CA GLU A 100 7.96 -6.96 -0.83
C GLU A 100 8.42 -6.22 -2.10
N SER A 101 8.08 -6.75 -3.29
CA SER A 101 8.41 -6.15 -4.60
C SER A 101 7.46 -5.02 -5.02
N VAL A 102 6.24 -4.98 -4.48
CA VAL A 102 5.18 -4.03 -4.86
C VAL A 102 5.50 -2.57 -4.45
N ALA A 103 6.46 -2.37 -3.54
CA ALA A 103 6.92 -1.02 -3.18
C ALA A 103 7.96 -0.42 -4.15
N GLY A 104 8.51 -1.24 -5.06
CA GLY A 104 9.46 -0.81 -6.08
C GLY A 104 8.72 -0.42 -7.37
N GLY A 105 8.32 0.85 -7.47
CA GLY A 105 7.78 1.39 -8.70
C GLY A 105 8.67 1.00 -9.88
N THR A 106 8.11 0.32 -10.87
CA THR A 106 8.72 0.27 -12.20
C THR A 106 8.61 1.68 -12.75
N ILE A 107 9.63 2.48 -12.46
CA ILE A 107 9.94 3.65 -13.26
C ILE A 107 10.12 3.09 -14.68
N GLU A 108 9.15 3.32 -15.55
CA GLU A 108 9.33 3.23 -17.00
C GLU A 108 10.28 4.34 -17.46
N THR A 109 11.50 4.35 -16.95
CA THR A 109 12.63 4.98 -17.62
C THR A 109 13.18 3.92 -18.53
N ARG A 110 12.81 4.02 -19.80
CA ARG A 110 13.70 3.62 -20.88
C ARG A 110 15.00 4.40 -20.70
N ASP A 111 15.93 3.88 -19.91
CA ASP A 111 17.37 3.85 -20.19
C ASP A 111 18.06 3.12 -19.03
N ASP A 112 18.74 2.03 -19.38
CA ASP A 112 19.99 1.51 -18.82
C ASP A 112 20.32 1.77 -17.33
N THR A 113 20.59 0.66 -16.60
CA THR A 113 21.54 0.63 -15.48
C THR A 113 21.11 1.24 -14.13
N THR A 114 20.72 0.38 -13.18
CA THR A 114 21.56 0.08 -11.99
C THR A 114 20.76 -0.69 -10.95
N TYR A 115 21.01 -2.00 -10.96
CA TYR A 115 20.83 -2.90 -9.84
C TYR A 115 21.68 -2.46 -8.65
N CYS A 116 21.07 -2.49 -7.46
CA CYS A 116 21.67 -3.02 -6.23
C CYS A 116 23.01 -2.42 -5.75
N CYS A 117 22.92 -1.48 -4.81
CA CYS A 117 23.97 -1.25 -3.81
C CYS A 117 24.12 -2.48 -2.89
N CYS A 118 24.75 -3.54 -3.39
CA CYS A 118 25.44 -4.51 -2.55
C CYS A 118 26.88 -4.04 -2.36
N CYS A 119 27.12 -3.39 -1.22
CA CYS A 119 28.44 -3.24 -0.64
C CYS A 119 29.18 -4.59 -0.63
N SER A 120 30.18 -4.75 -1.48
CA SER A 120 31.29 -5.68 -1.26
C SER A 120 32.58 -4.89 -1.41
N PRO A 121 33.39 -4.74 -0.34
CA PRO A 121 34.63 -3.99 -0.40
C PRO A 121 35.71 -4.89 -1.01
N CYS A 122 35.89 -4.81 -2.33
CA CYS A 122 37.07 -5.39 -2.98
C CYS A 122 37.84 -4.30 -3.74
N CYS A 123 38.37 -3.36 -2.97
CA CYS A 123 39.71 -2.85 -3.25
C CYS A 123 40.71 -3.94 -2.84
N CYS A 124 41.24 -4.68 -3.81
CA CYS A 124 42.59 -5.24 -3.69
C CYS A 124 43.25 -5.20 -5.07
N CYS A 125 44.31 -4.41 -5.12
CA CYS A 125 45.29 -4.29 -6.18
C CYS A 125 45.91 -5.66 -6.54
N THR A 126 46.14 -5.89 -7.83
CA THR A 126 47.44 -6.36 -8.36
C THR A 126 47.55 -5.95 -9.82
#